data_AF-A0A9E4ABI2-F1
#
_entry.id   AF-A0A9E4ABI2-F1
#
_cell.length_a   1.000
_cell.length_b   1.000
_cell.length_c   1.000
_cell.angle_alpha   90.00
_cell.angle_beta   90.00
_cell.angle_gamma   90.00
#
_symmetry.space_group_name_H-M   'P 1'
#
loop_
_entity.id
_entity.type
_entity.pdbx_description
1 polymer ?
#
loop_
_entity_poly.entity_id
_entity_poly.type
_entity_poly.pdbx_seq_one_letter_code
_entity_poly.pdbx_strand_id
1 'polypeptide(L)'
;MQRPVSSEPEASTPPHPAWPLGRAKARFSEVVRLARSGQAQRVTVHGHDAVVIVGSTEFERLTARDISPSLRELVADSPLTRLVERRGGGRRFRAGDE
;
A
#
# COMPACT_ATOMS: atom_id res chain seq x y z
N MET A 1 29.78 6.94 -5.34
CA MET A 1 30.08 5.49 -5.31
C MET A 1 28.84 4.77 -4.78
N GLN A 2 28.00 4.17 -5.64
CA GLN A 2 26.88 3.34 -5.20
C GLN A 2 27.35 1.88 -5.14
N ARG A 3 27.20 1.23 -3.98
CA ARG A 3 27.42 -0.21 -3.77
C ARG A 3 26.18 -1.00 -4.25
N PRO A 4 26.35 -2.23 -4.77
CA PRO A 4 25.28 -2.99 -5.40
C PRO A 4 24.30 -3.57 -4.38
N VAL A 5 23.03 -3.64 -4.78
CA VAL A 5 21.96 -4.34 -4.05
C VAL A 5 22.03 -5.84 -4.38
N SER A 6 22.62 -6.61 -3.48
CA SER A 6 22.48 -8.08 -3.52
C SER A 6 21.03 -8.42 -3.16
N SER A 7 20.35 -9.00 -4.13
CA SER A 7 19.00 -9.53 -4.02
C SER A 7 19.08 -10.94 -3.44
N GLU A 8 18.55 -11.16 -2.24
CA GLU A 8 18.05 -12.46 -1.79
C GLU A 8 16.68 -12.24 -1.13
N PRO A 9 15.67 -13.08 -1.42
CA PRO A 9 14.35 -12.94 -0.86
C PRO A 9 14.39 -13.48 0.57
N GLU A 10 14.58 -12.59 1.53
CA GLU A 10 14.39 -12.92 2.95
C GLU A 10 12.92 -13.28 3.14
N ALA A 11 12.66 -14.59 3.28
CA ALA A 11 11.35 -15.12 3.58
C ALA A 11 10.72 -14.30 4.71
N SER A 12 9.51 -13.80 4.43
CA SER A 12 8.76 -12.80 5.18
C SER A 12 8.71 -13.09 6.68
N THR A 13 9.73 -12.69 7.44
CA THR A 13 9.61 -12.53 8.88
C THR A 13 8.66 -11.37 9.07
N PRO A 14 7.45 -11.62 9.55
CA PRO A 14 6.44 -10.61 9.41
C PRO A 14 6.71 -9.55 10.51
N PRO A 15 6.76 -8.25 10.17
CA PRO A 15 7.52 -7.19 10.87
C PRO A 15 7.04 -6.84 12.29
N HIS A 16 6.10 -7.60 12.84
CA HIS A 16 5.44 -7.32 14.11
C HIS A 16 5.31 -8.58 14.97
N PRO A 17 5.58 -8.48 16.29
CA PRO A 17 5.43 -9.60 17.21
C PRO A 17 4.01 -10.19 17.14
N ALA A 18 3.94 -11.52 17.03
CA ALA A 18 2.69 -12.27 16.96
C ALA A 18 2.28 -12.79 18.35
N TRP A 19 1.05 -12.49 18.74
CA TRP A 19 0.44 -12.89 19.99
C TRP A 19 -0.53 -14.04 19.74
N PRO A 20 -0.30 -15.26 20.27
CA PRO A 20 -1.36 -16.25 20.34
C PRO A 20 -2.56 -15.68 21.09
N LEU A 21 -3.79 -15.93 20.61
CA LEU A 21 -5.02 -15.33 21.16
C LEU A 21 -5.14 -15.47 22.69
N GLY A 22 -4.77 -16.62 23.25
CA GLY A 22 -4.77 -16.83 24.71
C GLY A 22 -3.85 -15.86 25.46
N ARG A 23 -2.64 -15.62 24.94
CA ARG A 23 -1.68 -14.67 25.52
C ARG A 23 -2.16 -13.22 25.34
N ALA A 24 -2.74 -12.90 24.18
CA ALA A 24 -3.32 -11.59 23.91
C ALA A 24 -4.43 -11.27 24.92
N LYS A 25 -5.33 -12.23 25.21
CA LYS A 25 -6.39 -12.07 26.22
C LYS A 25 -5.82 -11.83 27.61
N ALA A 26 -4.82 -12.61 28.03
CA ALA A 26 -4.20 -12.46 29.35
C ALA A 26 -3.43 -11.15 29.54
N ARG A 27 -2.95 -10.53 28.45
CA ARG A 27 -2.09 -9.33 28.47
C ARG A 27 -2.67 -8.20 27.62
N PHE A 28 -3.99 -8.11 27.52
CA PHE A 28 -4.64 -7.21 26.55
C PHE A 28 -4.24 -5.74 26.74
N SER A 29 -4.12 -5.28 27.99
CA SER A 29 -3.68 -3.91 28.29
C SER A 29 -2.29 -3.58 27.72
N GLU A 30 -1.38 -4.56 27.69
CA GLU A 30 -0.06 -4.40 27.11
C GLU A 30 -0.09 -4.39 25.58
N VAL A 31 -0.90 -5.27 24.99
CA VAL A 31 -1.14 -5.27 23.53
C VAL A 31 -1.66 -3.91 23.08
N VAL A 32 -2.63 -3.35 23.81
CA VAL A 32 -3.15 -2.01 23.55
C VAL A 32 -2.08 -0.93 23.73
N ARG A 33 -1.27 -0.99 24.78
CA ARG A 33 -0.17 -0.03 25.00
C ARG A 33 0.83 -0.03 23.84
N LEU A 34 1.22 -1.19 23.33
CA LEU A 34 2.14 -1.32 22.20
C LEU A 34 1.50 -0.88 20.87
N ALA A 35 0.22 -1.21 20.65
CA ALA A 35 -0.52 -0.73 19.49
C ALA A 35 -0.62 0.80 19.45
N ARG A 36 -0.81 1.44 20.63
CA ARG A 36 -0.85 2.89 20.78
C ARG A 36 0.52 3.56 20.63
N SER A 37 1.63 2.85 20.85
CA SER A 37 2.97 3.39 20.60
C SER A 37 3.38 3.35 19.12
N GLY A 38 2.44 3.07 18.22
CA GLY A 38 2.67 3.05 16.77
C GLY A 38 3.18 1.72 16.23
N GLN A 39 3.25 0.67 17.05
CA GLN A 39 3.65 -0.66 16.60
C GLN A 39 2.41 -1.55 16.47
N ALA A 40 2.08 -1.95 15.25
CA ALA A 40 1.00 -2.91 15.01
C ALA A 40 1.24 -4.21 15.78
N GLN A 41 0.20 -4.74 16.43
CA GLN A 41 0.26 -5.98 17.19
C GLN A 41 -0.59 -7.03 16.52
N ARG A 42 0.02 -8.16 16.18
CA ARG A 42 -0.71 -9.22 15.50
C ARG A 42 -1.20 -10.25 16.47
N VAL A 43 -2.41 -10.74 16.28
CA VAL A 43 -2.99 -11.82 17.07
C VAL A 43 -3.26 -13.02 16.17
N THR A 44 -2.86 -14.20 16.62
CA THR A 44 -3.00 -15.46 15.90
C THR A 44 -3.96 -16.41 16.60
N VAL A 45 -4.66 -17.23 15.81
CA VAL A 45 -5.52 -18.33 16.26
C VAL A 45 -5.00 -19.61 15.63
N HIS A 46 -4.68 -20.61 16.44
CA HIS A 46 -4.05 -21.87 16.00
C HIS A 46 -2.78 -21.65 15.14
N GLY A 47 -2.02 -20.58 15.43
CA GLY A 47 -0.80 -20.24 14.68
C GLY A 47 -1.03 -19.47 13.38
N HIS A 48 -2.29 -19.22 13.00
CA HIS A 48 -2.64 -18.45 11.81
C HIS A 48 -2.99 -17.00 12.17
N ASP A 49 -2.58 -16.07 11.31
CA ASP A 49 -2.91 -14.65 11.44
C ASP A 49 -4.43 -14.47 11.45
N ALA A 50 -4.96 -13.90 12.53
CA ALA A 50 -6.40 -13.73 12.73
C ALA A 50 -6.79 -12.25 12.70
N VAL A 51 -6.09 -11.40 13.45
CA VAL A 51 -6.32 -9.96 13.47
C VAL A 51 -5.02 -9.17 13.67
N VAL A 52 -5.02 -7.90 13.28
CA VAL A 52 -3.99 -6.92 13.61
C VAL A 52 -4.62 -5.78 14.39
N ILE A 53 -4.03 -5.44 15.52
CA ILE A 53 -4.44 -4.34 16.39
C ILE A 53 -3.49 -3.17 16.17
N VAL A 54 -4.05 -2.02 15.81
CA VAL A 54 -3.37 -0.74 15.66
C VAL A 54 -4.05 0.30 16.55
N GLY A 55 -3.35 1.39 16.90
CA GLY A 55 -3.98 2.52 17.57
C GLY A 55 -5.07 3.17 16.70
N SER A 56 -6.12 3.74 17.31
CA SER A 56 -7.24 4.36 16.57
C SER A 56 -6.78 5.45 15.60
N THR A 57 -5.95 6.39 16.07
CA THR A 57 -5.41 7.47 15.22
C THR A 57 -4.57 6.94 14.06
N GLU A 58 -3.85 5.83 14.28
CA GLU A 58 -3.08 5.18 13.21
C GLU A 58 -4.01 4.54 12.19
N PHE A 59 -5.04 3.83 12.66
CA PHE A 59 -6.07 3.28 11.80
C PHE A 59 -6.74 4.36 10.97
N GLU A 60 -7.20 5.44 11.60
CA GLU A 60 -7.81 6.60 10.94
C GLU A 60 -6.88 7.17 9.87
N ARG A 61 -5.59 7.35 10.14
CA ARG A 61 -4.61 7.79 9.14
C ARG A 61 -4.46 6.81 7.97
N LEU A 62 -4.42 5.51 8.25
CA LEU A 62 -4.26 4.47 7.22
C LEU A 62 -5.51 4.31 6.36
N THR A 63 -6.70 4.52 6.96
CA THR A 63 -8.00 4.40 6.29
C THR A 63 -8.55 5.73 5.80
N ALA A 64 -7.88 6.85 6.05
CA ALA A 64 -8.16 8.14 5.44
C ALA A 64 -7.83 8.09 3.93
N ARG A 65 -8.62 7.31 3.21
CA ARG A 65 -8.73 7.27 1.75
C ARG A 65 -10.08 7.87 1.39
N ASP A 66 -10.14 9.18 1.52
CA ASP A 66 -11.00 10.10 0.79
C ASP A 66 -10.16 11.37 0.82
N ILE A 67 -9.22 11.66 -0.09
CA ILE A 67 -9.41 12.13 -1.46
C ILE A 67 -8.05 11.90 -2.16
N SER A 68 -7.78 10.71 -2.68
CA SER A 68 -6.66 10.54 -3.61
C SER A 68 -7.27 10.32 -4.99
N PRO A 69 -7.01 11.20 -5.97
CA PRO A 69 -7.53 11.02 -7.32
C PRO A 69 -7.20 9.60 -7.79
N SER A 70 -8.15 8.97 -8.47
CA SER A 70 -7.92 7.62 -8.97
C SER A 70 -6.63 7.59 -9.80
N LEU A 71 -5.92 6.46 -9.85
CA LEU A 71 -4.72 6.35 -10.69
C LEU A 71 -5.01 6.78 -12.14
N ARG A 72 -6.26 6.56 -12.60
CA ARG A 72 -6.75 7.05 -13.89
C ARG A 72 -6.80 8.58 -13.97
N GLU A 73 -7.39 9.26 -13.00
CA GLU A 73 -7.40 10.74 -12.93
C GLU A 73 -5.98 11.31 -12.89
N LEU A 74 -5.10 10.73 -12.06
CA LEU A 74 -3.70 11.16 -11.98
C LEU A 74 -2.95 11.01 -13.31
N VAL A 75 -3.21 9.92 -14.04
CA VAL A 75 -2.58 9.69 -15.34
C VAL A 75 -3.19 10.60 -16.42
N ALA A 76 -4.50 10.85 -16.37
CA ALA A 76 -5.19 11.74 -17.31
C ALA A 76 -4.71 13.19 -17.17
N ASP A 77 -4.52 13.67 -15.94
CA ASP A 77 -4.04 15.02 -15.63
C ASP A 77 -2.50 15.16 -15.73
N SER A 78 -1.79 14.07 -16.01
CA SER A 78 -0.33 14.05 -16.08
C SER A 78 0.20 14.54 -17.43
N PRO A 79 1.37 15.23 -17.45
CA PRO A 79 2.12 15.54 -18.67
C PRO A 79 2.46 14.34 -19.55
N LEU A 80 2.38 13.11 -19.01
CA LEU A 80 2.61 11.86 -19.75
C LEU A 80 1.64 11.66 -20.92
N THR A 81 0.44 12.24 -20.86
CA THR A 81 -0.52 12.22 -21.99
C THR A 81 0.10 12.78 -23.27
N ARG A 82 0.96 13.80 -23.17
CA ARG A 82 1.66 14.39 -24.33
C ARG A 82 2.63 13.43 -25.02
N LEU A 83 3.11 12.41 -24.31
CA LEU A 83 4.03 11.41 -24.86
C LEU A 83 3.27 10.31 -25.62
N VAL A 84 2.00 10.07 -25.29
CA VAL A 84 1.15 9.09 -25.98
C VAL A 84 0.68 9.62 -27.33
N GLU A 85 0.51 10.94 -27.48
CA GLU A 85 0.07 11.56 -28.75
C GLU A 85 1.13 11.52 -29.87
N ARG A 86 2.40 11.20 -29.56
CA ARG A 86 3.47 11.13 -30.57
C ARG A 86 3.59 9.77 -31.28
N ARG A 87 2.46 9.14 -31.60
CA ARG A 87 2.38 8.06 -32.61
C ARG A 87 1.04 8.12 -33.35
N GLY A 88 0.94 9.04 -34.31
CA GLY A 88 -0.23 9.16 -35.19
C GLY A 88 0.01 10.03 -36.43
N GLY A 89 1.23 10.09 -36.95
CA GLY A 89 1.50 10.69 -38.25
C GLY A 89 1.12 9.71 -39.37
N GLY A 90 0.04 9.97 -40.09
CA GLY A 90 -0.44 9.03 -41.12
C GLY A 90 -1.53 9.55 -42.05
N ARG A 91 -1.15 10.50 -42.92
CA ARG A 91 -1.74 10.79 -44.26
C ARG A 91 -3.13 11.42 -44.34
N ARG A 92 -3.07 12.72 -44.63
CA ARG A 92 -4.06 13.55 -45.32
C ARG A 92 -4.44 12.90 -46.67
N PHE A 93 -5.69 12.49 -46.85
CA PHE A 93 -6.30 12.36 -48.18
C PHE A 93 -7.28 13.51 -48.37
N ARG A 94 -6.89 14.41 -49.26
CA ARG A 94 -7.73 15.48 -49.79
C ARG A 94 -8.47 14.88 -50.97
N ALA A 95 -9.74 14.53 -50.79
CA ALA A 95 -10.64 14.36 -51.93
C ALA A 95 -11.21 15.74 -52.22
N GLY A 96 -10.88 16.26 -53.40
CA GLY A 96 -11.62 17.35 -54.00
C GLY A 96 -12.87 16.77 -54.66
N ASP A 97 -13.97 17.51 -54.56
CA ASP A 97 -15.06 17.47 -55.51
C ASP A 97 -15.48 18.92 -55.70
N GLU A 98 -15.21 19.44 -56.90
CA GLU A 98 -16.13 20.18 -57.79
C GLU A 98 -15.42 20.47 -59.11
#